data_AF-A0A3B0Q8T5-F1
#
_entry.id   AF-A0A3B0Q8T5-F1
#
_cell.length_a   1.000
_cell.length_b   1.000
_cell.length_c   1.000
_cell.angle_alpha   90.00
_cell.angle_beta   90.00
_cell.angle_gamma   90.00
#
_symmetry.space_group_name_H-M   'P 1'
#
loop_
_entity.id
_entity.type
_entity.pdbx_description
1 polymer ?
#
loop_
_entity_poly.entity_id
_entity_poly.type
_entity_poly.pdbx_seq_one_letter_code
_entity_poly.pdbx_strand_id
1 'polypeptide(L)'
;MHIFLSILSLLLALPAIGGETSTSLKEEDQQVEDLSVKHPSIFYSYTDCLVSIRQDGKNTMIVLYSDEKTIAFQPLYSIAINMEESVLNKYAKFVVLSPTGINLLVYPPVPDPMLAKIAEFKKQFPEVQPLEGTYLVTISVTDNDEKIMDIAPIEVPLENSIKPIISVR
;
A
#
# COMPACT_ATOMS: atom_id res chain seq x y z
N MET A 1 -37.64 36.17 -1.52
CA MET A 1 -37.66 35.27 -2.70
C MET A 1 -36.35 35.43 -3.46
N HIS A 2 -35.33 34.63 -3.14
CA HIS A 2 -34.02 34.66 -3.83
C HIS A 2 -33.50 33.25 -4.21
N ILE A 3 -34.35 32.24 -4.14
CA ILE A 3 -33.94 30.83 -4.35
C ILE A 3 -34.04 30.43 -5.84
N PHE A 4 -34.73 31.22 -6.68
CA PHE A 4 -34.93 30.89 -8.09
C PHE A 4 -33.80 31.33 -9.05
N LEU A 5 -32.81 32.11 -8.61
CA LEU A 5 -31.71 32.55 -9.50
C LEU A 5 -30.50 31.61 -9.53
N SER A 6 -30.34 30.72 -8.55
CA SER A 6 -29.14 29.87 -8.46
C SER A 6 -29.21 28.62 -9.37
N ILE A 7 -30.42 28.18 -9.71
CA ILE A 7 -30.66 27.00 -10.56
C ILE A 7 -30.36 27.30 -12.05
N LEU A 8 -30.52 28.57 -12.47
CA LEU A 8 -30.26 28.97 -13.85
C LEU A 8 -28.75 29.05 -14.18
N SER A 9 -27.89 29.25 -13.17
CA SER A 9 -26.43 29.26 -13.37
C SER A 9 -25.82 27.87 -13.53
N LEU A 10 -26.55 26.80 -13.17
CA LEU A 10 -26.08 25.41 -13.31
C LEU A 10 -26.37 24.83 -14.71
N LEU A 11 -27.29 25.43 -15.48
CA LEU A 11 -27.70 24.90 -16.79
C LEU A 11 -26.81 25.35 -17.97
N LEU A 12 -25.87 26.28 -17.74
CA LEU A 12 -25.01 26.86 -18.79
C LEU A 12 -23.59 26.28 -18.86
N ALA A 13 -23.28 25.25 -18.05
CA ALA A 13 -21.96 24.59 -18.04
C ALA A 13 -21.98 23.18 -18.66
N LEU A 14 -22.99 22.86 -19.48
CA LEU A 14 -23.00 21.64 -20.30
C LEU A 14 -22.20 21.90 -21.58
N PRO A 15 -21.10 21.16 -21.86
CA PRO A 15 -20.52 21.17 -23.18
C PRO A 15 -21.48 20.46 -24.15
N ALA A 16 -21.63 21.05 -25.32
CA ALA A 16 -22.42 20.54 -26.42
C ALA A 16 -21.95 19.12 -26.81
N ILE A 17 -22.89 18.18 -26.82
CA ILE A 17 -22.73 16.88 -27.47
C ILE A 17 -22.66 17.15 -28.98
N GLY A 18 -21.45 17.27 -29.50
CA GLY A 18 -21.12 17.19 -30.92
C GLY A 18 -20.62 15.79 -31.20
N GLY A 19 -21.46 14.95 -31.81
CA GLY A 19 -21.08 13.62 -32.24
C GLY A 19 -20.31 13.68 -33.54
N GLU A 20 -19.04 13.24 -33.51
CA GLU A 20 -18.29 12.84 -34.70
C GLU A 20 -17.48 11.59 -34.37
N THR A 21 -17.57 10.62 -35.27
CA THR A 21 -17.11 9.24 -35.16
C THR A 21 -15.62 9.13 -34.81
N SER A 22 -15.29 8.46 -33.70
CA SER A 22 -13.99 7.85 -33.51
C SER A 22 -14.11 6.66 -32.56
N THR A 23 -13.49 5.57 -32.97
CA THR A 23 -13.45 4.28 -32.29
C THR A 23 -12.91 4.43 -30.87
N SER A 24 -13.81 4.53 -29.89
CA SER A 24 -13.47 4.44 -28.47
C SER A 24 -13.18 2.97 -28.15
N LEU A 25 -11.89 2.63 -28.18
CA LEU A 25 -11.38 1.68 -27.22
C LEU A 25 -11.69 2.27 -25.84
N LYS A 26 -12.36 1.47 -25.00
CA LYS A 26 -12.50 1.76 -23.58
C LYS A 26 -11.09 1.77 -22.99
N GLU A 27 -10.45 2.92 -22.97
CA GLU A 27 -9.44 3.22 -21.98
C GLU A 27 -10.22 3.44 -20.69
N GLU A 28 -10.30 2.37 -19.89
CA GLU A 28 -10.60 2.49 -18.48
C GLU A 28 -9.59 3.47 -17.91
N ASP A 29 -10.07 4.62 -17.45
CA ASP A 29 -9.35 5.56 -16.61
C ASP A 29 -8.91 4.84 -15.32
N GLN A 30 -7.84 4.04 -15.41
CA GLN A 30 -7.01 3.70 -14.27
C GLN A 30 -6.13 4.92 -14.00
N GLN A 31 -6.76 5.98 -13.49
CA GLN A 31 -6.03 6.96 -12.72
C GLN A 31 -5.41 6.20 -11.56
N VAL A 32 -4.08 6.17 -11.54
CA VAL A 32 -3.30 5.80 -10.36
C VAL A 32 -3.60 6.89 -9.32
N GLU A 33 -4.77 6.80 -8.68
CA GLU A 33 -5.05 7.53 -7.47
C GLU A 33 -3.94 7.14 -6.49
N ASP A 34 -3.22 8.15 -6.02
CA ASP A 34 -2.14 7.97 -5.07
C ASP A 34 -2.70 7.23 -3.84
N LEU A 35 -2.44 5.93 -3.77
CA LEU A 35 -3.02 5.01 -2.78
C LEU A 35 -2.79 5.51 -1.34
N SER A 36 -1.76 6.34 -1.14
CA SER A 36 -1.46 7.02 0.11
C SER A 36 -2.53 8.03 0.54
N VAL A 37 -3.26 8.64 -0.40
CA VAL A 37 -4.33 9.61 -0.12
C VAL A 37 -5.58 8.90 0.41
N LYS A 38 -5.81 7.66 -0.03
CA LYS A 38 -6.97 6.86 0.37
C LYS A 38 -6.77 6.18 1.73
N HIS A 39 -5.53 5.80 2.04
CA HIS A 39 -5.18 5.03 3.24
C HIS A 39 -4.10 5.76 4.06
N PRO A 40 -4.45 6.85 4.77
CA PRO A 40 -3.48 7.74 5.44
C PRO A 40 -2.71 7.09 6.59
N SER A 41 -3.13 5.91 7.03
CA SER A 41 -2.53 5.18 8.15
C SER A 41 -1.61 4.04 7.68
N ILE A 42 -1.48 3.83 6.37
CA ILE A 42 -0.69 2.76 5.76
C ILE A 42 0.53 3.36 5.05
N PHE A 43 1.71 2.83 5.38
CA PHE A 43 3.00 3.33 4.88
C PHE A 43 3.80 2.22 4.21
N TYR A 44 4.70 2.60 3.30
CA TYR A 44 5.66 1.69 2.64
C TYR A 44 7.09 1.83 3.18
N SER A 45 7.25 2.65 4.21
CA SER A 45 8.52 3.05 4.79
C SER A 45 8.39 3.05 6.31
N TYR A 46 9.23 2.24 6.96
CA TYR A 46 9.28 2.14 8.42
C TYR A 46 9.52 3.51 9.07
N THR A 47 10.49 4.27 8.53
CA THR A 47 10.89 5.56 9.07
C THR A 47 9.82 6.62 8.93
N ASP A 48 9.10 6.67 7.79
CA ASP A 48 8.02 7.62 7.60
C ASP A 48 6.83 7.32 8.53
N CYS A 49 6.50 6.03 8.69
CA CYS A 49 5.48 5.61 9.65
C CYS A 49 5.88 5.96 11.09
N LEU A 50 7.14 5.74 11.45
CA LEU A 50 7.67 6.05 12.78
C LEU A 50 7.53 7.54 13.12
N VAL A 51 7.91 8.42 12.19
CA VAL A 51 7.71 9.87 12.32
C VAL A 51 6.23 10.18 12.50
N SER A 52 5.38 9.58 11.68
CA SER A 52 3.94 9.82 11.70
C SER A 52 3.26 9.31 12.98
N ILE A 53 3.72 8.19 13.56
CA ILE A 53 3.23 7.67 14.84
C ILE A 53 3.55 8.63 15.98
N ARG A 54 4.80 9.12 16.03
CA ARG A 54 5.27 10.06 17.06
C ARG A 54 4.52 11.40 16.98
N GLN A 55 4.29 11.91 15.78
CA GLN A 55 3.53 13.14 15.57
C GLN A 55 2.08 13.04 16.05
N ASP A 56 1.45 11.88 15.87
CA ASP A 56 0.08 11.63 16.30
C ASP A 56 -0.03 11.25 17.78
N GLY A 57 1.09 11.08 18.49
CA GLY A 57 1.11 10.58 19.88
C GLY A 57 0.63 9.13 20.02
N LYS A 58 0.67 8.34 18.94
CA LYS A 58 0.43 6.89 18.98
C LYS A 58 1.68 6.18 19.47
N ASN A 59 1.53 4.96 19.97
CA ASN A 59 2.64 4.17 20.51
C ASN A 59 2.76 2.76 19.89
N THR A 60 1.94 2.45 18.89
CA THR A 60 1.92 1.11 18.29
C THR A 60 2.09 1.22 16.77
N MET A 61 3.03 0.45 16.23
CA MET A 61 3.18 0.23 14.80
C MET A 61 2.94 -1.26 14.51
N ILE A 62 2.15 -1.55 13.48
CA ILE A 62 1.99 -2.90 12.97
C ILE A 62 2.69 -2.97 11.62
N VAL A 63 3.69 -3.83 11.52
CA VAL A 63 4.45 -4.05 10.29
C VAL A 63 4.02 -5.38 9.70
N LEU A 64 3.42 -5.33 8.52
CA LEU A 64 3.08 -6.47 7.68
C LEU A 64 4.27 -6.73 6.76
N TYR A 65 5.02 -7.77 7.08
CA TYR A 65 6.36 -8.03 6.58
C TYR A 65 6.39 -9.30 5.71
N SER A 66 7.20 -9.28 4.66
CA SER A 66 7.67 -10.48 3.97
C SER A 66 9.18 -10.43 3.71
N ASP A 67 9.82 -11.60 3.65
CA ASP A 67 11.23 -11.67 3.26
C ASP A 67 11.47 -11.31 1.79
N GLU A 68 12.74 -11.07 1.43
CA GLU A 68 13.11 -10.57 0.10
C GLU A 68 12.73 -11.53 -1.04
N LYS A 69 12.49 -12.80 -0.74
CA LYS A 69 12.15 -13.85 -1.72
C LYS A 69 10.64 -14.09 -1.80
N THR A 70 9.85 -13.57 -0.86
CA THR A 70 8.41 -13.77 -0.79
C THR A 70 7.66 -12.55 -1.29
N ILE A 71 7.10 -12.65 -2.50
CA ILE A 71 6.29 -11.58 -3.12
C ILE A 71 4.86 -11.70 -2.59
N ALA A 72 4.52 -10.91 -1.57
CA ALA A 72 3.21 -10.94 -0.91
C ALA A 72 2.60 -9.55 -0.72
N PHE A 73 3.04 -8.55 -1.51
CA PHE A 73 2.68 -7.15 -1.28
C PHE A 73 1.18 -6.91 -1.35
N GLN A 74 0.49 -7.38 -2.40
CA GLN A 74 -0.95 -7.17 -2.57
C GLN A 74 -1.80 -7.83 -1.47
N PRO A 75 -1.56 -9.11 -1.10
CA PRO A 75 -2.23 -9.71 0.05
C PRO A 75 -1.99 -8.96 1.37
N LEU A 76 -0.74 -8.59 1.66
CA LEU A 76 -0.39 -7.87 2.89
C LEU A 76 -0.99 -6.46 2.91
N TYR A 77 -1.01 -5.77 1.77
CA TYR A 77 -1.65 -4.47 1.64
C TYR A 77 -3.16 -4.55 1.87
N SER A 78 -3.81 -5.59 1.36
CA SER A 78 -5.24 -5.84 1.60
C SER A 78 -5.53 -6.09 3.09
N ILE A 79 -4.66 -6.83 3.79
CA ILE A 79 -4.75 -7.01 5.24
C ILE A 79 -4.59 -5.65 5.96
N ALA A 80 -3.64 -4.82 5.52
CA ALA A 80 -3.42 -3.49 6.08
C ALA A 80 -4.68 -2.61 5.98
N ILE A 81 -5.34 -2.61 4.82
CA ILE A 81 -6.62 -1.89 4.61
C ILE A 81 -7.67 -2.38 5.59
N ASN A 82 -7.87 -3.70 5.70
CA ASN A 82 -8.85 -4.26 6.62
C ASN A 82 -8.56 -3.88 8.08
N MET A 83 -7.28 -3.80 8.47
CA MET A 83 -6.89 -3.36 9.80
C MET A 83 -7.10 -1.84 10.01
N GLU A 84 -6.85 -1.04 8.97
CA GLU A 84 -7.09 0.41 8.99
C GLU A 84 -8.58 0.74 9.14
N GLU A 85 -9.46 -0.01 8.49
CA GLU A 85 -10.92 0.14 8.61
C GLU A 85 -11.45 -0.33 9.97
N SER A 86 -10.62 -1.04 10.76
CA SER A 86 -10.98 -1.54 12.08
C SER A 86 -10.71 -0.54 13.21
N VAL A 87 -11.08 -0.92 14.44
CA VAL A 87 -10.78 -0.14 15.65
C VAL A 87 -9.27 0.01 15.91
N LEU A 88 -8.43 -0.87 15.34
CA LEU A 88 -6.97 -0.83 15.52
C LEU A 88 -6.36 0.47 15.02
N ASN A 89 -6.92 1.09 13.98
CA ASN A 89 -6.43 2.36 13.45
C ASN A 89 -6.49 3.52 14.46
N LYS A 90 -7.30 3.40 15.53
CA LYS A 90 -7.28 4.40 16.61
C LYS A 90 -5.98 4.36 17.42
N TYR A 91 -5.29 3.22 17.43
CA TYR A 91 -4.16 2.95 18.32
C TYR A 91 -2.85 2.70 17.56
N ALA A 92 -2.94 2.23 16.31
CA ALA A 92 -1.79 1.85 15.51
C ALA A 92 -1.73 2.61 14.17
N LYS A 93 -0.56 2.57 13.55
CA LYS A 93 -0.36 2.78 12.11
C LYS A 93 0.29 1.54 11.51
N PHE A 94 0.12 1.37 10.21
CA PHE A 94 0.45 0.15 9.50
C PHE A 94 1.60 0.41 8.53
N VAL A 95 2.54 -0.53 8.45
CA VAL A 95 3.61 -0.51 7.44
C VAL A 95 3.54 -1.80 6.65
N VAL A 96 3.60 -1.73 5.33
CA VAL A 96 3.68 -2.90 4.47
C VAL A 96 5.09 -2.97 3.88
N LEU A 97 5.85 -3.97 4.30
CA LEU A 97 7.22 -4.24 3.85
C LEU A 97 7.28 -5.58 3.14
N SER A 98 7.05 -5.57 1.83
CA SER A 98 7.15 -6.74 0.97
C SER A 98 7.71 -6.34 -0.38
N PRO A 99 8.51 -7.18 -1.05
CA PRO A 99 8.80 -7.01 -2.47
C PRO A 99 7.49 -6.90 -3.24
N THR A 100 7.41 -5.93 -4.14
CA THR A 100 6.28 -5.72 -5.05
C THR A 100 6.27 -6.74 -6.17
N GLY A 101 7.44 -7.33 -6.48
CA GLY A 101 7.61 -8.23 -7.62
C GLY A 101 7.58 -7.50 -8.97
N ILE A 102 7.52 -6.16 -8.96
CA ILE A 102 7.56 -5.36 -10.18
C ILE A 102 9.01 -5.32 -10.66
N ASN A 103 9.26 -5.98 -11.78
CA ASN A 103 10.51 -5.82 -12.52
C ASN A 103 10.25 -4.82 -13.65
N LEU A 104 10.57 -3.54 -13.42
CA LEU A 104 10.42 -2.51 -14.43
C LEU A 104 11.35 -2.85 -15.61
N LEU A 105 10.79 -2.99 -16.81
CA LEU A 105 11.52 -3.26 -18.05
C LEU A 105 12.27 -2.01 -18.55
N VAL A 106 13.02 -1.36 -17.67
CA VAL A 106 13.85 -0.17 -17.93
C VAL A 106 15.31 -0.63 -17.95
N TYR A 107 16.13 -0.04 -18.83
CA TYR A 107 17.57 -0.34 -18.90
C TYR A 107 18.41 0.87 -18.46
N PRO A 108 19.33 0.72 -17.48
CA PRO A 108 19.62 -0.52 -16.74
C PRO A 108 18.45 -0.95 -15.84
N PRO A 109 18.33 -2.25 -15.53
CA PRO A 109 17.27 -2.75 -14.64
C PRO A 109 17.35 -2.03 -13.30
N VAL A 110 16.23 -1.45 -12.90
CA VAL A 110 16.09 -0.77 -11.60
C VAL A 110 15.59 -1.80 -10.59
N PRO A 111 16.29 -2.03 -9.47
CA PRO A 111 15.83 -2.96 -8.44
C PRO A 111 14.56 -2.44 -7.76
N ASP A 112 13.76 -3.36 -7.23
CA ASP A 112 12.55 -3.03 -6.48
C ASP A 112 12.89 -2.13 -5.27
N PRO A 113 12.32 -0.91 -5.18
CA PRO A 113 12.60 0.02 -4.09
C PRO A 113 12.22 -0.54 -2.71
N MET A 114 11.27 -1.48 -2.63
CA MET A 114 10.88 -2.11 -1.36
C MET A 114 11.99 -2.97 -0.77
N LEU A 115 12.89 -3.52 -1.59
CA LEU A 115 14.04 -4.29 -1.08
C LEU A 115 14.95 -3.42 -0.21
N ALA A 116 15.13 -2.15 -0.56
CA ALA A 116 15.90 -1.21 0.26
C ALA A 116 15.21 -0.92 1.59
N LYS A 117 13.87 -0.79 1.59
CA LYS A 117 13.07 -0.58 2.80
C LYS A 117 13.07 -1.79 3.73
N ILE A 118 13.01 -3.00 3.18
CA ILE A 118 13.16 -4.25 3.92
C ILE A 118 14.55 -4.35 4.56
N ALA A 119 15.61 -4.04 3.81
CA ALA A 119 16.98 -4.07 4.32
C ALA A 119 17.20 -3.05 5.45
N GLU A 120 16.65 -1.84 5.33
CA GLU A 120 16.66 -0.82 6.38
C GLU A 120 15.99 -1.33 7.66
N PHE A 121 14.80 -1.94 7.54
CA PHE A 121 14.09 -2.53 8.66
C PHE A 121 14.86 -3.67 9.34
N LYS A 122 15.44 -4.60 8.57
CA LYS A 122 16.27 -5.70 9.08
C LYS A 122 17.55 -5.24 9.78
N LYS A 123 18.09 -4.08 9.37
CA LYS A 123 19.25 -3.48 10.02
C LYS A 123 18.88 -2.93 11.39
N GLN A 124 17.69 -2.33 11.52
CA GLN A 124 17.17 -1.82 12.79
C GLN A 124 16.79 -2.96 13.75
N PHE A 125 16.19 -4.02 13.23
CA PHE A 125 15.75 -5.18 14.01
C PHE A 125 16.42 -6.48 13.53
N PRO A 126 17.62 -6.81 14.05
CA PRO A 126 18.35 -8.00 13.62
C PRO A 126 17.61 -9.33 13.84
N GLU A 127 16.69 -9.38 14.81
CA GLU A 127 15.81 -10.53 15.07
C GLU A 127 14.83 -10.86 13.93
N VAL A 128 14.61 -9.93 12.99
CA VAL A 128 13.80 -10.14 11.77
C VAL A 128 14.63 -10.80 10.66
N GLN A 129 15.97 -10.74 10.70
CA GLN A 129 16.83 -11.31 9.66
C GLN A 129 16.62 -12.80 9.37
N PRO A 130 16.45 -13.69 10.37
CA PRO A 130 16.24 -15.13 10.13
C PRO A 130 14.81 -15.48 9.71
N LEU A 131 13.87 -14.52 9.65
CA LEU A 131 12.49 -14.79 9.28
C LEU A 131 12.38 -15.07 7.77
N GLU A 132 11.72 -16.17 7.44
CA GLU A 132 11.39 -16.57 6.07
C GLU A 132 9.85 -16.65 5.92
N GLY A 133 9.30 -16.07 4.85
CA GLY A 133 7.87 -15.98 4.61
C GLY A 133 7.27 -14.64 5.06
N THR A 134 6.02 -14.69 5.52
CA THR A 134 5.20 -13.51 5.87
C THR A 134 4.85 -13.45 7.36
N TYR A 135 4.94 -12.25 7.94
CA TYR A 135 4.74 -12.02 9.36
C TYR A 135 4.01 -10.70 9.65
N LEU A 136 3.32 -10.69 10.78
CA LEU A 136 2.88 -9.50 11.48
C LEU A 136 3.88 -9.22 12.60
N VAL A 137 4.55 -8.07 12.54
CA VAL A 137 5.46 -7.63 13.58
C VAL A 137 4.82 -6.45 14.30
N THR A 138 4.61 -6.58 15.61
CA THR A 138 4.07 -5.50 16.44
C THR A 138 5.22 -4.77 17.11
N ILE A 139 5.29 -3.46 16.92
CA ILE A 139 6.35 -2.62 17.48
C ILE A 139 5.73 -1.59 18.43
N SER A 140 6.25 -1.53 19.65
CA SER A 140 6.00 -0.44 20.57
C SER A 140 6.92 0.72 20.22
N VAL A 141 6.35 1.90 20.04
CA VAL A 141 7.04 3.14 19.71
C VAL A 141 6.95 4.09 20.89
N THR A 142 8.09 4.65 21.28
CA THR A 142 8.20 5.76 22.23
C THR A 142 8.92 6.93 21.56
N ASP A 143 9.02 8.06 22.26
CA ASP A 143 9.70 9.25 21.74
C ASP A 143 11.17 8.98 21.37
N ASN A 144 11.83 8.06 22.08
CA ASN A 144 13.27 7.84 21.96
C ASN A 144 13.68 6.41 21.57
N ASP A 145 12.74 5.47 21.54
CA ASP A 145 13.04 4.06 21.35
C ASP A 145 11.90 3.31 20.63
N GLU A 146 12.26 2.22 19.96
CA GLU A 146 11.33 1.29 19.31
C GLU A 146 11.68 -0.14 19.65
N LYS A 147 10.67 -0.92 20.04
CA LYS A 147 10.87 -2.31 20.46
C LYS A 147 9.84 -3.23 19.84
N ILE A 148 10.30 -4.34 19.27
CA ILE A 148 9.42 -5.43 18.85
C ILE A 148 8.79 -6.05 20.10
N MET A 149 7.48 -6.11 20.10
CA MET A 149 6.66 -6.69 21.17
C MET A 149 6.22 -8.10 20.83
N ASP A 150 5.91 -8.36 19.56
CA ASP A 150 5.44 -9.65 19.09
C ASP A 150 5.72 -9.86 17.60
N ILE A 151 5.90 -11.11 17.20
CA ILE A 151 6.08 -11.56 15.83
C ILE A 151 5.19 -12.77 15.60
N ALA A 152 4.18 -12.63 14.75
CA ALA A 152 3.25 -13.69 14.41
C ALA A 152 3.32 -14.03 12.92
N PRO A 153 3.45 -15.31 12.52
CA PRO A 153 3.38 -15.67 11.11
C PRO A 153 1.99 -15.39 10.55
N ILE A 154 1.93 -14.97 9.29
CA ILE A 154 0.68 -14.77 8.53
C ILE A 154 0.66 -15.78 7.39
N GLU A 155 -0.42 -16.54 7.27
CA GLU A 155 -0.67 -17.32 6.07
C GLU A 155 -1.36 -16.43 5.02
N VAL A 156 -0.63 -16.09 3.96
CA VAL A 156 -1.21 -15.40 2.80
C VAL A 156 -1.50 -16.40 1.69
N PRO A 157 -2.69 -16.32 1.06
CA PRO A 157 -2.96 -17.10 -0.15
C PRO A 157 -1.98 -16.65 -1.23
N LEU A 158 -1.05 -17.51 -1.62
CA LEU A 158 -0.25 -17.31 -2.82
C LEU A 158 -1.23 -17.41 -4.00
N GLU A 159 -1.49 -16.31 -4.70
CA GLU A 159 -2.18 -16.37 -5.98
C GLU A 159 -1.33 -17.28 -6.88
N ASN A 160 -1.89 -18.46 -7.19
CA ASN A 160 -1.25 -19.43 -8.05
C ASN A 160 -0.81 -18.72 -9.33
N SER A 161 0.50 -18.75 -9.58
CA SER A 161 1.15 -18.33 -10.81
C SER A 161 0.22 -18.60 -12.00
N ILE A 162 -0.26 -17.57 -12.68
CA ILE A 162 -0.99 -17.69 -13.93
C ILE A 162 -0.11 -18.53 -14.84
N LYS A 163 -0.44 -19.82 -15.01
CA LYS A 163 0.24 -20.68 -15.97
C LYS A 163 0.01 -20.01 -17.33
N PRO A 164 1.06 -19.65 -18.09
CA PRO A 164 0.85 -19.16 -19.44
C PRO A 164 0.13 -20.26 -20.20
N ILE A 165 -1.09 -19.97 -20.65
CA ILE A 165 -1.80 -20.83 -21.59
C ILE A 165 -1.03 -20.69 -22.91
N ILE A 166 -0.03 -21.54 -23.10
CA ILE A 166 0.60 -21.73 -24.40
C ILE A 166 -0.44 -22.48 -25.24
N SER A 167 -1.29 -21.72 -25.93
CA SER A 167 -2.13 -22.24 -27.01
C SER A 167 -1.22 -22.56 -28.18
N VAL A 168 -0.73 -23.80 -28.25
CA VAL A 168 -0.11 -24.33 -29.48
C VAL A 168 -1.23 -24.49 -30.52
N ARG A 169 -1.14 -23.74 -31.62
CA ARG A 169 -1.85 -24.02 -32.88
C ARG A 169 -0.86 -24.53 -33.89
#